data_AF-A0A9W8N2A6-F1
#
_entry.id   AF-A0A9W8N2A6-F1
#
_cell.length_a   1.000
_cell.length_b   1.000
_cell.length_c   1.000
_cell.angle_alpha   90.00
_cell.angle_beta   90.00
_cell.angle_gamma   90.00
#
_symmetry.space_group_name_H-M   'P 1'
#
loop_
_entity.id
_entity.type
_entity.pdbx_description
1 polymer ?
#
loop_
_entity_poly.entity_id
_entity_poly.type
_entity_poly.pdbx_seq_one_letter_code
_entity_poly.pdbx_strand_id
1 'polypeptide(L)'
;MHFDPRRFRVFTKTNERYDLRNVFKGHGAPINSIAFNTTCSLLATGGDDEEVRLWDMENGQQLQSLMDQNGRWGQITKLSFLYPDGGSLGSEWLVFGTGRGLFLIYRRIRKTREFNQISSTRVSSAGDSVESFEFDNHHQRLVVTSHYGKIRMYKFNNGNLTDLWGEEFSEIIPRAVSFADKGETLLIFCMETGTIVYRDAETAAEKATKVLPSCIICPTTGNFMVDNMKNGFDIYPPSRTSPTKSFSVAATKKYVKQGVFGERGKIAVCGSDHGNAYLFGMSSSEILQVLKHGKKDEMIQAVQAASTVDKHFIATGSSNGKFQIQIWEKSIRPISSRNEAKGAIGILTVLNLIFFLVVLWATSDTWLPPVSEKMNIALSQTYQSLQTHITALKPTPSADDIQRLLAEMDEETLQKVLGKGSK
;
A
#
# COMPACT_ATOMS: atom_id res chain seq x y z
N MET A 1 -54.00 2.39 -4.38
CA MET A 1 -52.91 1.43 -4.13
C MET A 1 -51.84 2.15 -3.33
N HIS A 2 -51.78 1.92 -2.01
CA HIS A 2 -50.80 2.55 -1.12
C HIS A 2 -49.53 1.71 -1.11
N PHE A 3 -48.42 2.31 -1.54
CA PHE A 3 -47.10 1.69 -1.54
C PHE A 3 -46.53 1.81 -0.11
N ASP A 4 -46.40 0.68 0.59
CA ASP A 4 -45.76 0.63 1.91
C ASP A 4 -44.25 0.37 1.75
N PRO A 5 -43.37 1.34 2.03
CA PRO A 5 -41.93 1.19 1.85
C PRO A 5 -41.25 0.34 2.94
N ARG A 6 -41.99 -0.27 3.88
CA ARG A 6 -41.40 -0.99 5.03
C ARG A 6 -41.13 -2.48 4.82
N ARG A 7 -41.36 -3.03 3.62
CA ARG A 7 -41.34 -4.51 3.40
C ARG A 7 -40.12 -5.10 2.71
N PHE A 8 -39.01 -4.37 2.58
CA PHE A 8 -37.72 -4.96 2.16
C PHE A 8 -36.58 -4.54 3.08
N ARG A 9 -36.44 -5.23 4.22
CA ARG A 9 -35.13 -5.33 4.88
C ARG A 9 -34.34 -6.41 4.15
N VAL A 10 -33.53 -6.00 3.17
CA VAL A 10 -32.49 -6.86 2.62
C VAL A 10 -31.48 -7.08 3.75
N PHE A 11 -31.49 -8.27 4.35
CA PHE A 11 -30.45 -8.68 5.30
C PHE A 11 -29.16 -8.90 4.53
N THR A 12 -28.39 -7.83 4.36
CA THR A 12 -27.03 -7.94 3.83
C THR A 12 -26.16 -8.50 4.94
N LYS A 13 -25.74 -9.76 4.78
CA LYS A 13 -24.95 -10.49 5.77
C LYS A 13 -23.60 -9.76 5.93
N THR A 14 -23.39 -9.09 7.06
CA THR A 14 -22.04 -8.73 7.51
C THR A 14 -21.28 -10.01 7.74
N ASN A 15 -20.06 -10.12 7.21
CA ASN A 15 -19.21 -11.24 7.55
C ASN A 15 -18.69 -11.00 8.97
N GLU A 16 -19.29 -11.66 9.95
CA GLU A 16 -18.89 -11.51 11.35
C GLU A 16 -17.56 -12.19 11.66
N ARG A 17 -17.09 -13.05 10.74
CA ARG A 17 -15.86 -13.84 10.86
C ARG A 17 -14.80 -13.42 9.86
N TYR A 18 -13.56 -13.76 10.18
CA TYR A 18 -12.43 -13.65 9.28
C TYR A 18 -12.38 -14.85 8.34
N ASP A 19 -12.30 -14.60 7.06
CA ASP A 19 -12.09 -15.63 6.04
C ASP A 19 -10.68 -15.54 5.46
N LEU A 20 -10.13 -16.69 5.05
CA LEU A 20 -8.84 -16.74 4.37
C LEU A 20 -8.97 -16.06 3.01
N ARG A 21 -8.24 -14.95 2.82
CA ARG A 21 -8.20 -14.19 1.58
C ARG A 21 -7.09 -14.69 0.66
N ASN A 22 -5.85 -14.69 1.18
CA ASN A 22 -4.65 -14.94 0.39
C ASN A 22 -3.64 -15.79 1.17
N VAL A 23 -2.83 -16.55 0.44
CA VAL A 23 -1.68 -17.29 0.97
C VAL A 23 -0.44 -16.89 0.17
N PHE A 24 0.50 -16.22 0.82
CA PHE A 24 1.78 -15.86 0.20
C PHE A 24 2.82 -16.93 0.51
N LYS A 25 3.56 -17.31 -0.54
CA LYS A 25 4.57 -18.35 -0.50
C LYS A 25 5.83 -17.78 -1.11
N GLY A 26 6.97 -18.09 -0.52
CA GLY A 26 8.25 -17.80 -1.14
C GLY A 26 9.40 -17.61 -0.15
N HIS A 27 9.13 -17.23 1.10
CA HIS A 27 10.16 -17.23 2.13
C HIS A 27 10.78 -18.63 2.27
N GLY A 28 12.11 -18.66 2.37
CA GLY A 28 12.89 -19.89 2.47
C GLY A 28 13.14 -20.35 3.90
N ALA A 29 12.84 -19.50 4.89
CA ALA A 29 13.15 -19.72 6.29
C ALA A 29 12.10 -19.02 7.19
N PRO A 30 12.19 -19.18 8.53
CA PRO A 30 11.22 -18.61 9.49
C PRO A 30 10.87 -17.14 9.25
N ILE A 31 9.59 -16.79 9.36
CA ILE A 31 9.12 -15.41 9.22
C ILE A 31 9.07 -14.76 10.59
N ASN A 32 9.78 -13.64 10.73
CA ASN A 32 9.95 -12.95 12.01
C ASN A 32 9.07 -11.71 12.14
N SER A 33 8.81 -11.01 11.04
CA SER A 33 8.10 -9.73 11.08
C SER A 33 7.21 -9.54 9.87
N ILE A 34 6.04 -8.93 10.12
CA ILE A 34 5.02 -8.60 9.12
C ILE A 34 4.50 -7.18 9.39
N ALA A 35 4.40 -6.35 8.34
CA ALA A 35 3.79 -5.03 8.45
C ALA A 35 2.88 -4.73 7.26
N PHE A 36 1.72 -4.16 7.55
CA PHE A 36 0.86 -3.56 6.54
C PHE A 36 1.26 -2.09 6.33
N ASN A 37 1.12 -1.62 5.10
CA ASN A 37 1.10 -0.19 4.85
C ASN A 37 -0.24 0.42 5.36
N THR A 38 -0.31 1.74 5.52
CA THR A 38 -1.50 2.44 6.07
C THR A 38 -2.79 2.12 5.34
N THR A 39 -2.74 1.92 4.02
CA THR A 39 -3.92 1.60 3.20
C THR A 39 -4.22 0.10 3.11
N CYS A 40 -3.39 -0.76 3.71
CA CYS A 40 -3.47 -2.22 3.59
C CYS A 40 -3.46 -2.73 2.13
N SER A 41 -2.86 -1.98 1.21
CA SER A 41 -2.64 -2.40 -0.17
C SER A 41 -1.31 -3.13 -0.36
N LEU A 42 -0.36 -2.93 0.56
CA LEU A 42 0.93 -3.59 0.58
C LEU A 42 1.15 -4.31 1.91
N LEU A 43 1.84 -5.44 1.82
CA LEU A 43 2.41 -6.15 2.96
C LEU A 43 3.92 -6.25 2.77
N ALA A 44 4.67 -5.93 3.82
CA ALA A 44 6.09 -6.25 3.89
C ALA A 44 6.31 -7.37 4.90
N THR A 45 7.15 -8.35 4.55
CA THR A 45 7.50 -9.47 5.40
C THR A 45 9.01 -9.68 5.42
N GLY A 46 9.55 -10.13 6.54
CA GLY A 46 10.98 -10.38 6.72
C GLY A 46 11.20 -11.62 7.55
N GLY A 47 12.24 -12.37 7.20
CA GLY A 47 12.54 -13.66 7.83
C GLY A 47 14.02 -13.92 8.04
N ASP A 48 14.30 -15.15 8.47
CA ASP A 48 15.64 -15.71 8.66
C ASP A 48 16.35 -16.03 7.34
N ASP A 49 15.64 -15.92 6.21
CA ASP A 49 16.21 -16.07 4.87
C ASP A 49 16.96 -14.81 4.41
N GLU A 50 17.11 -13.84 5.31
CA GLU A 50 17.81 -12.56 5.08
C GLU A 50 17.14 -11.70 3.99
N GLU A 51 15.87 -11.97 3.68
CA GLU A 51 15.11 -11.24 2.66
C GLU A 51 13.95 -10.44 3.27
N VAL A 52 13.68 -9.28 2.67
CA VAL A 52 12.43 -8.54 2.86
C VAL A 52 11.61 -8.65 1.59
N ARG A 53 10.39 -9.17 1.70
CA ARG A 53 9.48 -9.36 0.58
C ARG A 53 8.28 -8.43 0.66
N LEU A 54 7.95 -7.85 -0.48
CA LEU A 54 6.86 -6.89 -0.64
C LEU A 54 5.77 -7.57 -1.45
N TRP A 55 4.55 -7.59 -0.93
CA TRP A 55 3.40 -8.27 -1.52
C TRP A 55 2.29 -7.29 -1.86
N ASP A 56 1.67 -7.50 -3.01
CA ASP A 56 0.43 -6.84 -3.41
C ASP A 56 -0.75 -7.54 -2.73
N MET A 57 -1.47 -6.83 -1.88
CA MET A 57 -2.63 -7.37 -1.18
C MET A 57 -3.83 -7.60 -2.10
N GLU A 58 -3.95 -6.86 -3.20
CA GLU A 58 -5.05 -6.97 -4.15
C GLU A 58 -4.85 -8.14 -5.10
N ASN A 59 -3.70 -8.19 -5.77
CA ASN A 59 -3.39 -9.21 -6.77
C ASN A 59 -2.81 -10.50 -6.17
N GLY A 60 -2.39 -10.45 -4.92
CA GLY A 60 -1.80 -11.58 -4.21
C GLY A 60 -0.44 -12.02 -4.75
N GLN A 61 0.31 -11.09 -5.35
CA GLN A 61 1.60 -11.35 -6.00
C GLN A 61 2.74 -10.71 -5.21
N GLN A 62 3.93 -11.30 -5.34
CA GLN A 62 5.16 -10.66 -4.86
C GLN A 62 5.53 -9.53 -5.83
N LEU A 63 5.69 -8.32 -5.31
CA LEU A 63 6.09 -7.14 -6.07
C LEU A 63 7.61 -7.00 -6.14
N GLN A 64 8.29 -7.25 -5.02
CA GLN A 64 9.72 -7.04 -4.90
C GLN A 64 10.30 -7.95 -3.81
N SER A 65 11.55 -8.40 -4.01
CA SER A 65 12.39 -8.95 -2.95
C SER A 65 13.59 -8.03 -2.74
N LEU A 66 13.88 -7.70 -1.49
CA LEU A 66 15.04 -6.91 -1.08
C LEU A 66 15.99 -7.86 -0.36
N MET A 67 17.26 -7.88 -0.78
CA MET A 67 18.31 -8.70 -0.18
C MET A 67 19.67 -8.01 -0.35
N ASP A 68 20.62 -8.32 0.53
CA ASP A 68 22.01 -7.88 0.39
C ASP A 68 22.85 -8.97 -0.29
N GLN A 69 23.46 -8.65 -1.43
CA GLN A 69 24.27 -9.61 -2.20
C GLN A 69 25.49 -10.12 -1.43
N ASN A 70 25.98 -9.33 -0.47
CA ASN A 70 27.12 -9.68 0.38
C ASN A 70 26.69 -10.40 1.67
N GLY A 71 25.40 -10.68 1.83
CA GLY A 71 24.84 -11.38 2.99
C GLY A 71 25.13 -10.67 4.31
N ARG A 72 25.15 -9.34 4.38
CA ARG A 72 25.51 -8.58 5.59
C ARG A 72 24.34 -8.39 6.57
N TRP A 73 23.11 -8.69 6.15
CA TRP A 73 21.92 -8.47 6.97
C TRP A 73 21.81 -9.51 8.07
N GLY A 74 21.98 -10.80 7.76
CA GLY A 74 21.48 -11.82 8.68
C GLY A 74 19.94 -11.80 8.74
N GLN A 75 19.36 -12.33 9.82
CA GLN A 75 17.90 -12.42 9.94
C GLN A 75 17.27 -11.02 9.93
N ILE A 76 16.10 -10.87 9.31
CA ILE A 76 15.30 -9.65 9.49
C ILE A 76 14.55 -9.76 10.81
N THR A 77 14.84 -8.88 11.76
CA THR A 77 14.35 -9.00 13.14
C THR A 77 13.02 -8.27 13.34
N LYS A 78 12.90 -7.06 12.78
CA LYS A 78 11.70 -6.23 12.85
C LYS A 78 11.62 -5.34 11.61
N LEU A 79 10.40 -5.09 11.12
CA LEU A 79 10.15 -4.17 10.02
C LEU A 79 8.88 -3.34 10.27
N SER A 80 8.84 -2.12 9.73
CA SER A 80 7.67 -1.23 9.80
C SER A 80 7.62 -0.28 8.60
N PHE A 81 6.40 0.09 8.21
CA PHE A 81 6.20 1.25 7.34
C PHE A 81 6.21 2.54 8.16
N LEU A 82 6.83 3.60 7.63
CA LEU A 82 6.85 4.94 8.22
C LEU A 82 6.21 5.96 7.27
N TYR A 83 5.63 7.01 7.86
CA TYR A 83 4.90 8.06 7.16
C TYR A 83 5.24 9.44 7.73
N PRO A 84 6.52 9.87 7.62
CA PRO A 84 6.98 11.16 8.14
C PRO A 84 6.15 12.34 7.59
N ASP A 85 5.71 12.25 6.34
CA ASP A 85 4.92 13.27 5.64
C ASP A 85 3.39 13.15 5.88
N GLY A 86 2.95 12.47 6.94
CA GLY A 86 1.52 12.39 7.28
C GLY A 86 0.67 11.47 6.39
N GLY A 87 1.28 10.46 5.75
CA GLY A 87 0.53 9.39 5.08
C GLY A 87 0.18 9.63 3.61
N SER A 88 0.78 10.62 2.96
CA SER A 88 0.57 10.85 1.52
C SER A 88 0.89 9.61 0.68
N LEU A 89 -0.10 9.15 -0.11
CA LEU A 89 0.02 8.03 -1.04
C LEU A 89 1.24 8.23 -1.97
N GLY A 90 2.21 7.31 -1.92
CA GLY A 90 3.41 7.36 -2.74
C GLY A 90 4.65 8.01 -2.09
N SER A 91 4.61 8.34 -0.80
CA SER A 91 5.81 8.64 0.02
C SER A 91 5.93 7.60 1.15
N GLU A 92 5.90 6.32 0.78
CA GLU A 92 6.00 5.23 1.75
C GLU A 92 7.46 4.94 2.06
N TRP A 93 7.78 4.92 3.35
CA TRP A 93 9.08 4.53 3.83
C TRP A 93 8.95 3.14 4.44
N LEU A 94 9.90 2.26 4.14
CA LEU A 94 10.02 0.96 4.75
C LEU A 94 11.33 0.94 5.53
N VAL A 95 11.24 0.65 6.82
CA VAL A 95 12.42 0.52 7.68
C VAL A 95 12.45 -0.86 8.30
N PHE A 96 13.66 -1.38 8.50
CA PHE A 96 13.82 -2.66 9.16
C PHE A 96 15.19 -2.78 9.84
N GLY A 97 15.19 -3.55 10.93
CA GLY A 97 16.36 -3.97 11.66
C GLY A 97 16.80 -5.36 11.26
N THR A 98 18.07 -5.66 11.46
CA THR A 98 18.69 -6.93 11.08
C THR A 98 19.47 -7.55 12.23
N GLY A 99 19.65 -8.87 12.17
CA GLY A 99 20.35 -9.67 13.17
C GLY A 99 21.84 -9.34 13.30
N ARG A 100 22.42 -8.63 12.33
CA ARG A 100 23.83 -8.19 12.36
C ARG A 100 24.01 -6.70 12.66
N GLY A 101 22.97 -6.05 13.18
CA GLY A 101 23.05 -4.69 13.72
C GLY A 101 22.92 -3.57 12.71
N LEU A 102 22.50 -3.89 11.48
CA LEU A 102 22.14 -2.86 10.49
C LEU A 102 20.68 -2.46 10.67
N PHE A 103 20.45 -1.16 10.56
CA PHE A 103 19.14 -0.55 10.41
C PHE A 103 19.06 0.06 9.01
N LEU A 104 18.08 -0.37 8.23
CA LEU A 104 17.95 0.03 6.83
C LEU A 104 16.70 0.85 6.61
N ILE A 105 16.81 1.82 5.71
CA ILE A 105 15.73 2.70 5.32
C ILE A 105 15.58 2.66 3.81
N TYR A 106 14.40 2.26 3.37
CA TYR A 106 13.98 2.22 1.98
C TYR A 106 12.85 3.21 1.75
N ARG A 107 12.80 3.77 0.55
CA ARG A 107 11.73 4.66 0.12
C ARG A 107 11.10 4.12 -1.15
N ARG A 108 9.77 4.15 -1.19
CA ARG A 108 9.02 3.82 -2.40
C ARG A 108 9.11 4.95 -3.42
N ILE A 109 9.58 4.64 -4.61
CA ILE A 109 9.65 5.58 -5.73
C ILE A 109 8.28 5.63 -6.42
N ARG A 110 7.72 6.83 -6.61
CA ARG A 110 6.38 7.01 -7.21
C ARG A 110 6.27 6.46 -8.64
N LYS A 111 7.32 6.66 -9.45
CA LYS A 111 7.32 6.30 -10.88
C LYS A 111 7.39 4.78 -11.09
N THR A 112 8.33 4.11 -10.43
CA THR A 112 8.55 2.66 -10.58
C THR A 112 7.73 1.82 -9.60
N ARG A 113 7.24 2.43 -8.51
CA ARG A 113 6.56 1.77 -7.38
C ARG A 113 7.43 0.80 -6.59
N GLU A 114 8.73 0.76 -6.89
CA GLU A 114 9.75 -0.05 -6.22
C GLU A 114 10.29 0.68 -4.98
N PHE A 115 10.78 -0.11 -4.03
CA PHE A 115 11.50 0.37 -2.86
C PHE A 115 12.99 0.38 -3.14
N ASN A 116 13.61 1.57 -3.01
CA ASN A 116 15.05 1.74 -3.14
C ASN A 116 15.65 2.08 -1.78
N GLN A 117 16.84 1.53 -1.53
CA GLN A 117 17.60 1.84 -0.33
C GLN A 117 18.01 3.31 -0.35
N ILE A 118 17.75 4.02 0.75
CA ILE A 118 18.15 5.42 0.96
C ILE A 118 19.36 5.46 1.90
N SER A 119 19.29 4.74 3.02
CA SER A 119 20.36 4.70 4.00
C SER A 119 20.48 3.33 4.66
N SER A 120 21.68 3.05 5.15
CA SER A 120 22.00 1.89 5.96
C SER A 120 22.90 2.38 7.09
N THR A 121 22.41 2.27 8.32
CA THR A 121 23.10 2.74 9.52
C THR A 121 23.40 1.55 10.40
N ARG A 122 24.64 1.43 10.85
CA ARG A 122 25.03 0.45 11.85
C ARG A 122 24.76 1.04 13.23
N VAL A 123 23.69 0.55 13.88
CA VAL A 123 23.24 1.08 15.18
C VAL A 123 24.10 0.55 16.33
N SER A 124 24.66 -0.65 16.18
CA SER A 124 25.55 -1.25 17.18
C SER A 124 26.76 -1.96 16.55
N SER A 125 27.70 -2.36 17.40
CA SER A 125 28.89 -3.15 17.07
C SER A 125 28.55 -4.37 16.22
N ALA A 126 29.51 -4.84 15.42
CA ALA A 126 29.31 -6.03 14.60
C ALA A 126 28.92 -7.24 15.48
N GLY A 127 27.80 -7.90 15.14
CA GLY A 127 27.27 -9.04 15.89
C GLY A 127 26.20 -8.70 16.92
N ASP A 128 25.85 -7.42 17.10
CA ASP A 128 24.75 -7.00 17.96
C ASP A 128 23.47 -6.78 17.14
N SER A 129 22.48 -7.64 17.35
CA SER A 129 21.21 -7.65 16.61
C SER A 129 20.35 -6.44 16.95
N VAL A 130 19.61 -5.90 15.97
CA VAL A 130 18.55 -4.92 16.25
C VAL A 130 17.36 -5.66 16.84
N GLU A 131 16.97 -5.34 18.07
CA GLU A 131 15.83 -6.00 18.74
C GLU A 131 14.50 -5.35 18.38
N SER A 132 14.43 -4.03 18.57
CA SER A 132 13.22 -3.28 18.33
C SER A 132 13.52 -1.84 17.97
N PHE A 133 12.58 -1.22 17.29
CA PHE A 133 12.57 0.20 17.01
C PHE A 133 11.14 0.71 16.93
N GLU A 134 10.98 2.02 17.05
CA GLU A 134 9.71 2.70 16.84
C GLU A 134 9.95 4.14 16.40
N PHE A 135 8.99 4.67 15.64
CA PHE A 135 9.04 6.01 15.09
C PHE A 135 7.99 6.91 15.73
N ASP A 136 8.45 8.06 16.20
CA ASP A 136 7.62 9.16 16.66
C ASP A 136 7.30 10.09 15.49
N ASN A 137 6.06 10.01 15.00
CA ASN A 137 5.57 10.88 13.93
C ASN A 137 5.43 12.35 14.37
N HIS A 138 5.28 12.64 15.67
CA HIS A 138 5.07 14.00 16.17
C HIS A 138 6.36 14.81 16.13
N HIS A 139 7.45 14.24 16.63
CA HIS A 139 8.75 14.91 16.70
C HIS A 139 9.75 14.45 15.63
N GLN A 140 9.34 13.53 14.73
CA GLN A 140 10.17 12.96 13.68
C GLN A 140 11.44 12.31 14.24
N ARG A 141 11.27 11.50 15.29
CA ARG A 141 12.35 10.77 15.96
C ARG A 141 12.18 9.27 15.78
N LEU A 142 13.29 8.55 15.81
CA LEU A 142 13.34 7.11 15.70
C LEU A 142 14.20 6.58 16.84
N VAL A 143 13.65 5.71 17.67
CA VAL A 143 14.43 4.95 18.64
C VAL A 143 14.76 3.58 18.07
N VAL A 144 16.00 3.14 18.23
CA VAL A 144 16.44 1.80 17.87
C VAL A 144 17.16 1.17 19.06
N THR A 145 16.89 -0.10 19.30
CA THR A 145 17.43 -0.88 20.41
C THR A 145 18.17 -2.10 19.89
N SER A 146 19.23 -2.50 20.57
CA SER A 146 20.02 -3.67 20.26
C SER A 146 19.85 -4.78 21.29
N HIS A 147 20.32 -5.98 20.94
CA HIS A 147 20.27 -7.15 21.80
C HIS A 147 21.10 -6.93 23.06
N TYR A 148 22.30 -6.37 22.93
CA TYR A 148 23.20 -6.15 24.06
C TYR A 148 22.95 -4.82 24.78
N GLY A 149 21.70 -4.36 24.87
CA GLY A 149 21.31 -3.27 25.76
C GLY A 149 21.56 -1.85 25.25
N LYS A 150 22.04 -1.68 24.01
CA LYS A 150 22.24 -0.33 23.47
C LYS A 150 20.95 0.25 22.93
N ILE A 151 20.71 1.50 23.28
CA ILE A 151 19.55 2.28 22.85
C ILE A 151 20.06 3.54 22.21
N ARG A 152 19.59 3.83 21.01
CA ARG A 152 19.93 5.05 20.29
C ARG A 152 18.68 5.75 19.83
N MET A 153 18.63 7.05 20.11
CA MET A 153 17.62 7.95 19.60
C MET A 153 18.18 8.74 18.44
N TYR A 154 17.45 8.75 17.33
CA TYR A 154 17.79 9.47 16.12
C TYR A 154 16.73 10.50 15.79
N LYS A 155 17.14 11.63 15.24
CA LYS A 155 16.26 12.49 14.46
C LYS A 155 16.24 12.00 13.02
N PHE A 156 15.04 11.85 12.48
CA PHE A 156 14.83 11.40 11.11
C PHE A 156 14.61 12.61 10.21
N ASN A 157 15.48 12.76 9.21
CA ASN A 157 15.40 13.82 8.21
C ASN A 157 15.42 13.21 6.81
N ASN A 158 14.24 12.94 6.25
CA ASN A 158 14.07 12.46 4.87
C ASN A 158 14.99 11.26 4.52
N GLY A 159 15.06 10.27 5.42
CA GLY A 159 15.87 9.06 5.25
C GLY A 159 17.27 9.12 5.86
N ASN A 160 17.75 10.30 6.25
CA ASN A 160 18.99 10.42 7.02
C ASN A 160 18.68 10.37 8.52
N LEU A 161 19.51 9.64 9.26
CA LEU A 161 19.43 9.54 10.72
C LEU A 161 20.58 10.35 11.33
N THR A 162 20.26 11.27 12.22
CA THR A 162 21.25 12.00 13.03
C THR A 162 21.09 11.58 14.48
N ASP A 163 22.15 11.07 15.11
CA ASP A 163 22.12 10.68 16.52
C ASP A 163 21.74 11.89 17.40
N LEU A 164 20.80 11.69 18.33
CA LEU A 164 20.42 12.67 19.35
C LEU A 164 21.06 12.31 20.68
N TRP A 165 20.86 11.08 21.14
CA TRP A 165 21.47 10.54 22.35
C TRP A 165 21.50 9.01 22.28
N GLY A 166 22.33 8.40 23.13
CA GLY A 166 22.37 6.95 23.30
C GLY A 166 22.60 6.57 24.76
N GLU A 167 21.97 5.49 25.18
CA GLU A 167 22.18 4.84 26.47
C GLU A 167 22.61 3.39 26.26
N GLU A 168 23.29 2.82 27.24
CA GLU A 168 23.69 1.42 27.25
C GLU A 168 23.29 0.81 28.59
N PHE A 169 22.47 -0.24 28.53
CA PHE A 169 22.15 -1.07 29.69
C PHE A 169 23.08 -2.29 29.72
N SER A 170 23.71 -2.53 30.86
CA SER A 170 24.50 -3.74 31.07
C SER A 170 23.58 -4.95 31.31
N GLU A 171 23.79 -6.03 30.56
CA GLU A 171 23.14 -7.33 30.77
C GLU A 171 21.60 -7.34 30.69
N ILE A 172 21.02 -6.38 29.96
CA ILE A 172 19.57 -6.27 29.76
C ILE A 172 19.28 -6.21 28.26
N ILE A 173 18.33 -7.02 27.79
CA ILE A 173 17.80 -7.00 26.43
C ILE A 173 16.55 -6.10 26.38
N PRO A 174 16.62 -4.89 25.80
CA PRO A 174 15.48 -4.01 25.55
C PRO A 174 14.62 -4.58 24.40
N ARG A 175 13.79 -5.57 24.72
CA ARG A 175 13.02 -6.37 23.76
C ARG A 175 11.99 -5.57 22.96
N ALA A 176 11.41 -4.54 23.56
CA ALA A 176 10.46 -3.67 22.89
C ALA A 176 10.64 -2.22 23.34
N VAL A 177 10.16 -1.30 22.52
CA VAL A 177 10.12 0.14 22.81
C VAL A 177 8.79 0.73 22.36
N SER A 178 8.30 1.72 23.12
CA SER A 178 7.08 2.47 22.80
C SER A 178 7.16 3.94 23.19
N PHE A 179 6.72 4.85 22.32
CA PHE A 179 6.48 6.24 22.65
C PHE A 179 5.09 6.39 23.28
N ALA A 180 5.06 7.05 24.42
CA ALA A 180 3.87 7.44 25.15
C ALA A 180 3.77 8.98 25.21
N ASP A 181 2.64 9.49 25.71
CA ASP A 181 2.45 10.92 25.97
C ASP A 181 2.75 11.80 24.75
N LYS A 182 2.24 11.39 23.57
CA LYS A 182 2.49 12.06 22.28
C LYS A 182 3.98 12.18 21.92
N GLY A 183 4.81 11.27 22.42
CA GLY A 183 6.24 11.22 22.15
C GLY A 183 7.10 11.82 23.26
N GLU A 184 6.54 12.39 24.33
CA GLU A 184 7.35 12.95 25.43
C GLU A 184 8.04 11.87 26.28
N THR A 185 7.44 10.70 26.38
CA THR A 185 7.94 9.59 27.21
C THR A 185 8.27 8.40 26.34
N LEU A 186 9.46 7.84 26.51
CA LEU A 186 9.88 6.59 25.90
C LEU A 186 9.76 5.46 26.94
N LEU A 187 9.04 4.40 26.57
CA LEU A 187 8.92 3.17 27.34
C LEU A 187 9.89 2.14 26.77
N ILE A 188 10.74 1.59 27.63
CA ILE A 188 11.70 0.53 27.28
C ILE A 188 11.33 -0.71 28.07
N PHE A 189 11.11 -1.81 27.36
CA PHE A 189 10.68 -3.08 27.94
C PHE A 189 11.85 -4.05 28.01
N CYS A 190 12.28 -4.37 29.22
CA CYS A 190 13.46 -5.18 29.50
C CYS A 190 13.08 -6.65 29.73
N MET A 191 13.73 -7.56 28.99
CA MET A 191 13.32 -8.97 28.95
C MET A 191 13.69 -9.76 30.21
N GLU A 192 14.87 -9.57 30.77
CA GLU A 192 15.41 -10.40 31.86
C GLU A 192 14.75 -10.03 33.20
N THR A 193 14.54 -8.73 33.39
CA THR A 193 14.07 -8.14 34.65
C THR A 193 12.55 -8.01 34.71
N GLY A 194 11.86 -8.09 33.56
CA GLY A 194 10.44 -7.73 33.45
C GLY A 194 10.17 -6.24 33.74
N THR A 195 11.20 -5.40 33.74
CA THR A 195 11.06 -3.97 34.05
C THR A 195 10.67 -3.17 32.82
N ILE A 196 9.79 -2.19 33.02
CA ILE A 196 9.49 -1.13 32.09
C ILE A 196 10.16 0.12 32.63
N VAL A 197 11.13 0.64 31.88
CA VAL A 197 11.81 1.89 32.21
C VAL A 197 11.14 3.02 31.41
N TYR A 198 10.73 4.07 32.12
CA TYR A 198 10.15 5.27 31.53
C TYR A 198 11.26 6.31 31.45
N ARG A 199 11.61 6.69 30.23
CA ARG A 199 12.62 7.70 29.93
C ARG A 199 11.97 8.94 29.33
N ASP A 200 12.57 10.08 29.58
CA ASP A 200 12.29 11.28 28.79
C ASP A 200 12.83 11.10 27.37
N ALA A 201 12.00 11.35 26.36
CA ALA A 201 12.39 11.10 24.98
C ALA A 201 13.43 12.10 24.44
N GLU A 202 13.54 13.29 25.02
CA GLU A 202 14.50 14.32 24.60
C GLU A 202 15.84 14.19 25.33
N THR A 203 15.80 13.97 26.64
CA THR A 203 16.98 14.05 27.52
C THR A 203 17.51 12.70 27.99
N ALA A 204 16.77 11.61 27.76
CA ALA A 204 17.04 10.29 28.34
C ALA A 204 16.98 10.23 29.88
N ALA A 205 16.47 11.27 30.55
CA ALA A 205 16.32 11.24 32.01
C ALA A 205 15.31 10.16 32.46
N GLU A 206 15.57 9.49 33.59
CA GLU A 206 14.59 8.59 34.19
C GLU A 206 13.36 9.34 34.68
N LYS A 207 12.17 8.93 34.23
CA LYS A 207 10.89 9.40 34.77
C LYS A 207 10.35 8.46 35.84
N ALA A 208 10.35 7.15 35.55
CA ALA A 208 9.82 6.13 36.44
C ALA A 208 10.28 4.73 36.01
N THR A 209 10.12 3.74 36.90
CA THR A 209 10.32 2.33 36.58
C THR A 209 9.14 1.51 37.13
N LYS A 210 8.70 0.51 36.35
CA LYS A 210 7.60 -0.40 36.73
C LYS A 210 8.01 -1.84 36.47
N VAL A 211 7.81 -2.72 37.43
CA VAL A 211 8.11 -4.16 37.26
C VAL A 211 6.84 -4.92 36.90
N LEU A 212 6.90 -5.72 35.84
CA LEU A 212 5.87 -6.68 35.44
C LEU A 212 6.40 -8.11 35.59
N PRO A 213 5.51 -9.09 35.81
CA PRO A 213 5.91 -10.49 35.97
C PRO A 213 6.35 -11.17 34.66
N SER A 214 6.21 -10.53 33.50
CA SER A 214 6.57 -11.12 32.19
C SER A 214 6.85 -10.07 31.10
N CYS A 215 7.37 -10.52 29.94
CA CYS A 215 8.44 -9.81 29.23
C CYS A 215 8.23 -9.47 27.74
N ILE A 216 7.01 -9.45 27.20
CA ILE A 216 6.78 -9.07 25.77
C ILE A 216 5.59 -8.16 25.63
N ILE A 217 5.73 -6.97 25.03
CA ILE A 217 4.65 -5.97 25.03
C ILE A 217 4.28 -5.49 23.63
N CYS A 218 2.97 -5.56 23.32
CA CYS A 218 2.34 -4.77 22.27
C CYS A 218 1.65 -3.56 22.91
N PRO A 219 2.21 -2.35 22.76
CA PRO A 219 1.57 -1.13 23.20
C PRO A 219 0.60 -0.70 22.12
N THR A 220 -0.69 -0.87 22.32
CA THR A 220 -1.70 -0.21 21.50
C THR A 220 -2.98 -0.15 22.29
N THR A 221 -3.66 1.01 22.26
CA THR A 221 -4.85 1.35 23.07
C THR A 221 -4.59 1.70 24.54
N GLY A 222 -3.37 2.12 24.87
CA GLY A 222 -3.03 2.57 26.21
C GLY A 222 -2.98 1.44 27.25
N ASN A 223 -3.12 0.18 26.85
CA ASN A 223 -2.82 -0.99 27.67
C ASN A 223 -1.64 -1.76 27.07
N PHE A 224 -0.99 -2.55 27.90
CA PHE A 224 0.09 -3.46 27.52
C PHE A 224 -0.45 -4.87 27.43
N MET A 225 -0.19 -5.57 26.33
CA MET A 225 -0.43 -7.00 26.23
C MET A 225 0.86 -7.76 26.44
N VAL A 226 0.87 -8.67 27.41
CA VAL A 226 2.04 -9.40 27.89
C VAL A 226 1.88 -10.90 27.70
N ASP A 227 2.79 -11.58 26.99
CA ASP A 227 2.83 -13.05 27.02
C ASP A 227 3.16 -13.51 28.44
N ASN A 228 2.35 -14.36 29.06
CA ASN A 228 2.52 -14.77 30.46
C ASN A 228 3.50 -15.94 30.64
N MET A 229 4.13 -16.40 29.55
CA MET A 229 5.10 -17.51 29.46
C MET A 229 4.58 -18.85 30.00
N LYS A 230 3.28 -18.95 30.29
CA LYS A 230 2.61 -20.15 30.81
C LYS A 230 1.67 -20.72 29.77
N ASN A 231 0.62 -19.98 29.47
CA ASN A 231 -0.51 -20.46 28.70
C ASN A 231 -1.25 -19.32 27.99
N GLY A 232 -0.58 -18.26 27.56
CA GLY A 232 -1.20 -17.21 26.74
C GLY A 232 -0.75 -15.81 27.14
N PHE A 233 -1.71 -14.89 27.29
CA PHE A 233 -1.41 -13.46 27.40
C PHE A 233 -2.24 -12.77 28.48
N ASP A 234 -1.65 -11.78 29.13
CA ASP A 234 -2.24 -10.94 30.15
C ASP A 234 -2.29 -9.48 29.68
N ILE A 235 -3.32 -8.73 30.07
CA ILE A 235 -3.47 -7.31 29.74
C ILE A 235 -3.23 -6.48 30.99
N TYR A 236 -2.26 -5.57 30.91
CA TYR A 236 -1.89 -4.66 31.98
C TYR A 236 -2.24 -3.22 31.62
N PRO A 237 -2.97 -2.49 32.48
CA PRO A 237 -3.12 -1.07 32.32
C PRO A 237 -1.84 -0.35 32.78
N PRO A 238 -1.57 0.88 32.31
CA PRO A 238 -0.37 1.63 32.68
C PRO A 238 -0.29 1.88 34.18
N SER A 239 -1.43 2.06 34.84
CA SER A 239 -1.54 2.41 36.25
C SER A 239 -1.43 1.24 37.23
N ARG A 240 -1.47 -0.02 36.79
CA ARG A 240 -1.47 -1.19 37.71
C ARG A 240 -0.43 -2.25 37.33
N THR A 241 0.12 -2.92 38.33
CA THR A 241 1.07 -4.04 38.17
C THR A 241 0.38 -5.40 38.11
N SER A 242 -0.93 -5.46 38.34
CA SER A 242 -1.74 -6.67 38.19
C SER A 242 -2.47 -6.69 36.84
N PRO A 243 -2.69 -7.88 36.25
CA PRO A 243 -3.41 -7.99 34.99
C PRO A 243 -4.90 -7.73 35.19
N THR A 244 -5.52 -7.01 34.26
CA THR A 244 -6.97 -6.80 34.21
C THR A 244 -7.69 -7.99 33.56
N LYS A 245 -7.03 -8.62 32.58
CA LYS A 245 -7.57 -9.75 31.79
C LYS A 245 -6.45 -10.73 31.48
N SER A 246 -6.80 -12.01 31.38
CA SER A 246 -5.90 -13.09 30.99
C SER A 246 -6.58 -13.96 29.95
N PHE A 247 -5.86 -14.28 28.88
CA PHE A 247 -6.33 -15.04 27.73
C PHE A 247 -5.55 -16.35 27.66
N SER A 248 -6.25 -17.47 27.78
CA SER A 248 -5.62 -18.79 27.77
C SER A 248 -5.56 -19.38 26.36
N VAL A 249 -4.35 -19.73 25.93
CA VAL A 249 -4.00 -20.46 24.71
C VAL A 249 -3.19 -21.66 25.12
N ALA A 250 -3.55 -22.85 24.63
CA ALA A 250 -2.75 -24.05 24.86
C ALA A 250 -1.30 -23.79 24.44
N ALA A 251 -0.35 -24.18 25.30
CA ALA A 251 1.07 -24.10 25.00
C ALA A 251 1.65 -25.50 25.13
N THR A 252 2.25 -25.99 24.06
CA THR A 252 3.03 -27.24 24.05
C THR A 252 4.51 -26.96 24.27
N LYS A 253 4.99 -25.76 23.88
CA LYS A 253 6.38 -25.32 23.99
C LYS A 253 6.46 -23.96 24.69
N LYS A 254 7.53 -23.75 25.46
CA LYS A 254 7.82 -22.48 26.14
C LYS A 254 8.54 -21.52 25.18
N TYR A 255 7.79 -20.94 24.27
CA TYR A 255 8.28 -19.84 23.44
C TYR A 255 7.42 -18.62 23.64
N VAL A 256 8.09 -17.48 23.55
CA VAL A 256 7.48 -16.17 23.40
C VAL A 256 6.62 -16.15 22.15
N LYS A 257 5.33 -15.84 22.31
CA LYS A 257 4.39 -15.68 21.20
C LYS A 257 4.16 -14.19 20.97
N GLN A 258 3.98 -13.78 19.72
CA GLN A 258 3.58 -12.41 19.41
C GLN A 258 2.06 -12.29 19.58
N GLY A 259 1.65 -11.22 20.28
CA GLY A 259 0.27 -10.76 20.31
C GLY A 259 0.16 -9.39 19.67
N VAL A 260 -0.96 -9.12 18.99
CA VAL A 260 -1.32 -7.79 18.48
C VAL A 260 -2.77 -7.45 18.77
N PHE A 261 -3.07 -6.18 18.94
CA PHE A 261 -4.45 -5.71 19.02
C PHE A 261 -5.03 -5.51 17.62
N GLY A 262 -6.25 -5.99 17.41
CA GLY A 262 -7.00 -5.83 16.16
C GLY A 262 -8.28 -5.04 16.34
N GLU A 263 -8.94 -4.70 15.22
CA GLU A 263 -10.24 -4.00 15.20
C GLU A 263 -10.26 -2.72 16.07
N ARG A 264 -9.17 -1.94 16.04
CA ARG A 264 -8.97 -0.74 16.86
C ARG A 264 -9.04 -1.03 18.37
N GLY A 265 -8.51 -2.17 18.79
CA GLY A 265 -8.46 -2.60 20.20
C GLY A 265 -9.69 -3.35 20.70
N LYS A 266 -10.62 -3.72 19.82
CA LYS A 266 -11.78 -4.55 20.22
C LYS A 266 -11.42 -6.03 20.37
N ILE A 267 -10.37 -6.47 19.68
CA ILE A 267 -9.89 -7.85 19.75
C ILE A 267 -8.40 -7.89 20.06
N ALA A 268 -7.97 -8.99 20.69
CA ALA A 268 -6.57 -9.38 20.77
C ALA A 268 -6.36 -10.59 19.88
N VAL A 269 -5.26 -10.61 19.13
CA VAL A 269 -4.88 -11.68 18.21
C VAL A 269 -3.54 -12.23 18.62
N CYS A 270 -3.39 -13.54 18.69
CA CYS A 270 -2.12 -14.15 19.01
C CYS A 270 -1.85 -15.42 18.21
N GLY A 271 -0.58 -15.71 18.01
CA GLY A 271 -0.12 -16.97 17.43
C GLY A 271 -0.12 -18.12 18.44
N SER A 272 0.26 -19.31 17.96
CA SER A 272 0.45 -20.50 18.78
C SER A 272 1.63 -21.32 18.28
N ASP A 273 2.03 -22.31 19.07
CA ASP A 273 3.05 -23.31 18.77
C ASP A 273 2.49 -24.57 18.07
N HIS A 274 1.21 -24.56 17.72
CA HIS A 274 0.49 -25.73 17.20
C HIS A 274 -0.44 -25.41 16.01
N GLY A 275 -0.02 -24.47 15.18
CA GLY A 275 -0.59 -24.21 13.85
C GLY A 275 -1.78 -23.27 13.81
N ASN A 276 -2.21 -22.73 14.95
CA ASN A 276 -3.38 -21.87 15.03
C ASN A 276 -3.02 -20.43 15.40
N ALA A 277 -3.87 -19.49 15.01
CA ALA A 277 -3.94 -18.17 15.63
C ALA A 277 -5.31 -17.98 16.28
N TYR A 278 -5.35 -17.30 17.41
CA TYR A 278 -6.54 -17.13 18.24
C TYR A 278 -6.96 -15.67 18.26
N LEU A 279 -8.26 -15.43 18.11
CA LEU A 279 -8.87 -14.11 18.25
C LEU A 279 -9.69 -14.10 19.53
N PHE A 280 -9.39 -13.15 20.39
CA PHE A 280 -10.09 -12.94 21.65
C PHE A 280 -10.86 -11.63 21.64
N GLY A 281 -12.07 -11.65 22.19
CA GLY A 281 -12.84 -10.43 22.41
C GLY A 281 -12.33 -9.69 23.63
N MET A 282 -12.00 -8.40 23.50
CA MET A 282 -11.52 -7.62 24.66
C MET A 282 -12.60 -7.39 25.70
N SER A 283 -13.88 -7.35 25.30
CA SER A 283 -15.03 -7.25 26.21
C SER A 283 -15.30 -8.57 26.93
N SER A 284 -15.50 -9.67 26.18
CA SER A 284 -15.89 -10.98 26.72
C SER A 284 -14.75 -11.76 27.36
N SER A 285 -13.51 -11.52 26.91
CA SER A 285 -12.34 -12.36 27.23
C SER A 285 -12.39 -13.78 26.65
N GLU A 286 -13.33 -14.04 25.75
CA GLU A 286 -13.54 -15.35 25.12
C GLU A 286 -12.90 -15.44 23.74
N ILE A 287 -12.64 -16.67 23.29
CA ILE A 287 -12.19 -16.96 21.94
C ILE A 287 -13.35 -16.69 20.97
N LEU A 288 -13.22 -15.65 20.15
CA LEU A 288 -14.19 -15.33 19.08
C LEU A 288 -14.01 -16.25 17.87
N GLN A 289 -12.75 -16.54 17.52
CA GLN A 289 -12.42 -17.35 16.36
C GLN A 289 -11.03 -17.97 16.48
N VAL A 290 -10.88 -19.17 15.91
CA VAL A 290 -9.58 -19.85 15.72
C VAL A 290 -9.27 -19.89 14.23
N LEU A 291 -8.14 -19.31 13.85
CA LEU A 291 -7.62 -19.31 12.48
C LEU A 291 -6.64 -20.46 12.32
N LYS A 292 -6.97 -21.41 11.45
CA LYS A 292 -6.13 -22.58 11.18
C LYS A 292 -5.10 -22.23 10.10
N HIS A 293 -3.88 -21.91 10.53
CA HIS A 293 -2.79 -21.56 9.61
C HIS A 293 -2.05 -22.81 9.13
N GLY A 294 -1.56 -23.61 10.07
CA GLY A 294 -0.60 -24.67 9.85
C GLY A 294 -1.02 -26.00 10.44
N LYS A 295 -0.10 -26.95 10.41
CA LYS A 295 -0.24 -28.25 11.08
C LYS A 295 -0.05 -28.12 12.61
N LYS A 296 -0.37 -29.18 13.35
CA LYS A 296 -0.35 -29.24 14.83
C LYS A 296 0.99 -28.92 15.51
N ASP A 297 2.10 -28.85 14.77
CA ASP A 297 3.42 -28.50 15.31
C ASP A 297 4.01 -27.24 14.64
N GLU A 298 3.21 -26.56 13.81
CA GLU A 298 3.67 -25.36 13.11
C GLU A 298 3.59 -24.14 14.03
N MET A 299 4.70 -23.45 14.19
CA MET A 299 4.81 -22.30 15.05
C MET A 299 4.40 -21.05 14.29
N ILE A 300 3.45 -20.31 14.82
CA ILE A 300 2.97 -19.03 14.28
C ILE A 300 3.50 -17.94 15.19
N GLN A 301 4.65 -17.36 14.86
CA GLN A 301 5.25 -16.28 15.67
C GLN A 301 4.92 -14.90 15.13
N ALA A 302 4.93 -14.71 13.81
CA ALA A 302 4.66 -13.41 13.23
C ALA A 302 3.14 -13.20 13.10
N VAL A 303 2.60 -12.24 13.85
CA VAL A 303 1.18 -11.86 13.75
C VAL A 303 1.09 -10.35 13.63
N GLN A 304 0.26 -9.89 12.69
CA GLN A 304 -0.03 -8.47 12.54
C GLN A 304 -1.50 -8.25 12.25
N ALA A 305 -2.08 -7.20 12.82
CA ALA A 305 -3.46 -6.80 12.57
C ALA A 305 -3.48 -5.39 11.99
N ALA A 306 -4.36 -5.18 11.01
CA ALA A 306 -4.57 -3.88 10.41
C ALA A 306 -6.06 -3.66 10.12
N SER A 307 -6.46 -2.41 9.99
CA SER A 307 -7.86 -2.05 9.79
C SER A 307 -7.96 -0.86 8.84
N THR A 308 -8.79 -1.02 7.83
CA THR A 308 -9.20 0.06 6.92
C THR A 308 -10.58 0.58 7.31
N VAL A 309 -11.15 1.48 6.51
CA VAL A 309 -12.52 1.98 6.72
C VAL A 309 -13.56 0.87 6.55
N ASP A 310 -13.30 -0.07 5.63
CA ASP A 310 -14.31 -1.06 5.21
C ASP A 310 -13.96 -2.51 5.60
N LYS A 311 -12.70 -2.78 5.94
CA LYS A 311 -12.19 -4.13 6.16
C LYS A 311 -11.20 -4.20 7.31
N HIS A 312 -11.20 -5.31 8.03
CA HIS A 312 -10.16 -5.70 8.98
C HIS A 312 -9.31 -6.81 8.38
N PHE A 313 -8.01 -6.76 8.66
CA PHE A 313 -7.02 -7.72 8.18
C PHE A 313 -6.22 -8.29 9.33
N ILE A 314 -5.93 -9.58 9.25
CA ILE A 314 -4.96 -10.26 10.10
C ILE A 314 -4.00 -10.98 9.17
N ALA A 315 -2.70 -10.76 9.37
CA ALA A 315 -1.66 -11.54 8.76
C ALA A 315 -1.02 -12.46 9.81
N THR A 316 -0.76 -13.69 9.42
CA THR A 316 -0.09 -14.70 10.23
C THR A 316 1.05 -15.29 9.42
N GLY A 317 2.23 -15.45 10.01
CA GLY A 317 3.41 -16.06 9.40
C GLY A 317 3.88 -17.26 10.19
N SER A 318 4.26 -18.32 9.48
CA SER A 318 4.83 -19.52 10.08
C SER A 318 6.34 -19.42 10.21
N SER A 319 6.86 -19.89 11.35
CA SER A 319 8.29 -19.97 11.67
C SER A 319 8.89 -21.34 11.39
N ASN A 320 8.10 -22.33 11.00
CA ASN A 320 8.57 -23.65 10.60
C ASN A 320 7.65 -24.24 9.53
N GLY A 321 8.06 -25.36 8.94
CA GLY A 321 7.30 -26.00 7.87
C GLY A 321 7.44 -25.26 6.54
N LYS A 322 6.35 -24.70 6.02
CA LYS A 322 6.31 -24.13 4.66
C LYS A 322 6.62 -22.63 4.59
N PHE A 323 6.83 -21.96 5.73
CA PHE A 323 7.13 -20.53 5.81
C PHE A 323 6.14 -19.66 5.00
N GLN A 324 4.86 -19.98 5.13
CA GLN A 324 3.79 -19.30 4.43
C GLN A 324 3.23 -18.15 5.26
N ILE A 325 2.72 -17.14 4.58
CA ILE A 325 1.95 -16.06 5.18
C ILE A 325 0.50 -16.27 4.78
N GLN A 326 -0.40 -16.23 5.75
CA GLN A 326 -1.83 -16.27 5.50
C GLN A 326 -2.47 -14.96 5.91
N ILE A 327 -3.30 -14.44 5.00
CA ILE A 327 -4.04 -13.21 5.17
C ILE A 327 -5.51 -13.56 5.36
N TRP A 328 -6.04 -13.07 6.47
CA TRP A 328 -7.43 -13.22 6.86
C TRP A 328 -8.13 -11.87 6.75
N GLU A 329 -9.33 -11.85 6.17
CA GLU A 329 -10.12 -10.63 5.95
C GLU A 329 -11.49 -10.75 6.62
N LYS A 330 -11.92 -9.67 7.29
CA LYS A 330 -13.28 -9.48 7.80
C LYS A 330 -13.85 -8.17 7.30
N SER A 331 -15.05 -8.20 6.69
CA SER A 331 -15.72 -7.00 6.17
C SER A 331 -16.51 -6.28 7.26
N ILE A 332 -16.31 -4.97 7.38
CA ILE A 332 -17.00 -4.10 8.35
C ILE A 332 -18.39 -3.72 7.84
N ARG A 333 -18.49 -3.43 6.55
CA ARG A 333 -19.79 -3.15 5.91
C ARG A 333 -20.44 -4.45 5.46
N PRO A 334 -21.77 -4.56 5.56
CA PRO A 334 -22.47 -5.69 5.00
C PRO A 334 -22.20 -5.80 3.51
N ILE A 335 -22.20 -7.01 2.98
CA ILE A 335 -22.11 -7.28 1.54
C ILE A 335 -23.40 -6.75 0.90
N SER A 336 -23.49 -5.45 0.68
CA SER A 336 -24.55 -4.81 -0.09
C SER A 336 -23.92 -4.18 -1.34
N SER A 337 -24.31 -4.73 -2.48
CA SER A 337 -24.37 -4.06 -3.78
C SER A 337 -23.10 -3.43 -4.38
N ARG A 338 -21.87 -3.80 -4.00
CA ARG A 338 -20.69 -3.29 -4.77
C ARG A 338 -20.65 -3.82 -6.22
N ASN A 339 -21.18 -5.01 -6.46
CA ASN A 339 -21.32 -5.57 -7.82
C ASN A 339 -22.55 -4.99 -8.55
N GLU A 340 -23.66 -4.75 -7.85
CA GLU A 340 -24.85 -4.13 -8.44
C GLU A 340 -24.65 -2.64 -8.73
N ALA A 341 -23.95 -1.89 -7.88
CA ALA A 341 -23.69 -0.48 -8.09
C ALA A 341 -22.69 -0.24 -9.23
N LYS A 342 -21.64 -1.05 -9.38
CA LYS A 342 -20.74 -0.97 -10.53
C LYS A 342 -21.47 -1.34 -11.83
N GLY A 343 -22.32 -2.37 -11.81
CA GLY A 343 -23.16 -2.75 -12.94
C GLY A 343 -24.19 -1.67 -13.30
N ALA A 344 -24.89 -1.12 -12.31
CA ALA A 344 -25.90 -0.08 -12.50
C ALA A 344 -25.28 1.24 -12.97
N ILE A 345 -24.12 1.65 -12.45
CA ILE A 345 -23.41 2.84 -12.95
C ILE A 345 -22.96 2.60 -14.41
N GLY A 346 -22.43 1.41 -14.73
CA GLY A 346 -22.09 1.04 -16.11
C GLY A 346 -23.30 1.08 -17.05
N ILE A 347 -24.42 0.47 -16.64
CA ILE A 347 -25.68 0.47 -17.40
C ILE A 347 -26.21 1.89 -17.56
N LEU A 348 -26.20 2.71 -16.52
CA LEU A 348 -26.66 4.10 -16.58
C LEU A 348 -25.77 4.96 -17.49
N THR A 349 -24.45 4.75 -17.49
CA THR A 349 -23.54 5.41 -18.42
C THR A 349 -23.79 5.00 -19.86
N VAL A 350 -24.04 3.71 -20.13
CA VAL A 350 -24.37 3.20 -21.46
C VAL A 350 -25.73 3.73 -21.92
N LEU A 351 -26.74 3.74 -21.05
CA LEU A 351 -28.06 4.29 -21.36
C LEU A 351 -28.01 5.80 -21.61
N ASN A 352 -27.22 6.56 -20.84
CA ASN A 352 -27.00 7.99 -21.10
C ASN A 352 -26.27 8.22 -22.42
N LEU A 353 -25.29 7.37 -22.78
CA LEU A 353 -24.58 7.47 -24.06
C LEU A 353 -25.53 7.19 -25.24
N ILE A 354 -26.36 6.15 -25.12
CA ILE A 354 -27.40 5.81 -26.11
C ILE A 354 -28.41 6.95 -26.20
N PHE A 355 -28.89 7.48 -25.07
CA PHE A 355 -29.80 8.62 -25.06
C PHE A 355 -29.19 9.84 -25.76
N PHE A 356 -27.91 10.15 -25.49
CA PHE A 356 -27.21 11.26 -26.13
C PHE A 356 -27.08 11.05 -27.65
N LEU A 357 -26.78 9.83 -28.10
CA LEU A 357 -26.73 9.47 -29.52
C LEU A 357 -28.11 9.53 -30.18
N VAL A 358 -29.18 9.12 -29.49
CA VAL A 358 -30.56 9.21 -29.98
C VAL A 358 -31.00 10.67 -30.06
N VAL A 359 -30.63 11.52 -29.10
CA VAL A 359 -30.89 12.96 -29.16
C VAL A 359 -30.12 13.61 -30.31
N LEU A 360 -28.84 13.26 -30.49
CA LEU A 360 -28.03 13.72 -31.64
C LEU A 360 -28.63 13.30 -32.98
N TRP A 361 -29.14 12.07 -33.09
CA TRP A 361 -29.83 11.59 -34.27
C TRP A 361 -31.20 12.25 -34.47
N ALA A 362 -32.03 12.35 -33.43
CA ALA A 362 -33.35 12.98 -33.53
C ALA A 362 -33.28 14.49 -33.80
N THR A 363 -32.20 15.14 -33.38
CA THR A 363 -31.91 16.54 -33.69
C THR A 363 -31.02 16.70 -34.93
N SER A 364 -30.56 15.61 -35.57
CA SER A 364 -29.74 15.73 -36.77
C SER A 364 -30.46 16.53 -37.84
N ASP A 365 -31.76 16.31 -37.98
CA ASP A 365 -32.62 16.99 -38.95
C ASP A 365 -32.95 18.45 -38.56
N THR A 366 -32.55 18.92 -37.37
CA THR A 366 -32.67 20.33 -36.99
C THR A 366 -31.34 21.08 -37.07
N TRP A 367 -30.20 20.40 -36.94
CA TRP A 367 -28.86 20.99 -37.08
C TRP A 367 -28.26 20.85 -38.49
N LEU A 368 -28.67 19.85 -39.27
CA LEU A 368 -28.15 19.60 -40.64
C LEU A 368 -28.89 20.27 -41.81
N PRO A 369 -30.13 20.80 -41.70
CA PRO A 369 -30.69 21.65 -42.75
C PRO A 369 -30.60 23.11 -42.32
N PRO A 370 -29.42 23.72 -42.49
CA PRO A 370 -29.30 24.81 -43.46
C PRO A 370 -27.96 24.80 -44.22
N VAL A 371 -27.18 23.72 -44.16
CA VAL A 371 -25.89 23.63 -44.86
C VAL A 371 -26.08 23.19 -46.31
N SER A 372 -26.95 22.21 -46.58
CA SER A 372 -27.20 21.75 -47.95
C SER A 372 -27.89 22.82 -48.82
N GLU A 373 -28.82 23.59 -48.26
CA GLU A 373 -29.56 24.63 -48.99
C GLU A 373 -28.67 25.85 -49.29
N LYS A 374 -27.88 26.31 -48.31
CA LYS A 374 -26.89 27.39 -48.53
C LYS A 374 -25.76 26.97 -49.48
N MET A 375 -25.34 25.71 -49.42
CA MET A 375 -24.29 25.18 -50.31
C MET A 375 -24.81 25.00 -51.73
N ASN A 376 -26.07 24.59 -51.93
CA ASN A 376 -26.68 24.53 -53.26
C ASN A 376 -26.89 25.92 -53.88
N ILE A 377 -27.31 26.92 -53.09
CA ILE A 377 -27.42 28.32 -53.55
C ILE A 377 -26.05 28.88 -53.94
N ALA A 378 -25.02 28.63 -53.12
CA ALA A 378 -23.65 29.05 -53.41
C ALA A 378 -23.11 28.38 -54.69
N LEU A 379 -23.32 27.06 -54.84
CA LEU A 379 -22.91 26.31 -56.03
C LEU A 379 -23.62 26.80 -57.29
N SER A 380 -24.92 27.10 -57.22
CA SER A 380 -25.66 27.62 -58.38
C SER A 380 -25.21 29.04 -58.78
N GLN A 381 -24.86 29.89 -57.81
CA GLN A 381 -24.32 31.23 -58.08
C GLN A 381 -22.93 31.16 -58.72
N THR A 382 -22.05 30.28 -58.22
CA THR A 382 -20.74 30.05 -58.85
C THR A 382 -20.85 29.45 -60.24
N TYR A 383 -21.82 28.55 -60.47
CA TYR A 383 -22.07 27.95 -61.78
C TYR A 383 -22.54 29.00 -62.81
N GLN A 384 -23.46 29.90 -62.44
CA GLN A 384 -23.87 30.99 -63.33
C GLN A 384 -22.75 31.99 -63.62
N SER A 385 -21.92 32.31 -62.63
CA SER A 385 -20.76 33.19 -62.82
C SER A 385 -19.70 32.56 -63.75
N LEU A 386 -19.44 31.26 -63.62
CA LEU A 386 -18.56 30.52 -64.51
C LEU A 386 -19.13 30.42 -65.93
N GLN A 387 -20.44 30.18 -66.09
CA GLN A 387 -21.06 30.19 -67.42
C GLN A 387 -20.96 31.56 -68.11
N THR A 388 -21.14 32.67 -67.37
CA THR A 388 -20.95 34.01 -67.96
C THR A 388 -19.50 34.30 -68.33
N HIS A 389 -18.52 33.84 -67.54
CA HIS A 389 -17.09 33.94 -67.89
C HIS A 389 -16.69 33.05 -69.09
N ILE A 390 -17.21 31.83 -69.17
CA ILE A 390 -16.95 30.92 -70.29
C ILE A 390 -17.61 31.42 -71.59
N THR A 391 -18.79 32.04 -71.50
CA THR A 391 -19.48 32.63 -72.66
C THR A 391 -18.83 33.95 -73.13
N ALA A 392 -18.05 34.62 -72.27
CA ALA A 392 -17.28 35.82 -72.61
C ALA A 392 -15.89 35.53 -73.23
N LEU A 393 -15.41 34.28 -73.14
CA LEU A 393 -14.23 33.80 -73.85
C LEU A 393 -14.62 33.40 -75.27
N LYS A 394 -14.43 34.31 -76.24
CA LYS A 394 -14.63 34.02 -77.67
C LYS A 394 -13.75 32.84 -78.12
N PRO A 395 -14.24 31.99 -79.04
CA PRO A 395 -13.52 30.82 -79.51
C PRO A 395 -12.22 31.19 -80.24
N THR A 396 -11.19 30.40 -80.01
CA THR A 396 -9.91 30.40 -80.74
C THR A 396 -10.13 30.23 -82.26
N PRO A 397 -9.38 30.93 -83.12
CA PRO A 397 -9.51 30.79 -84.57
C PRO A 397 -9.24 29.36 -85.03
N SER A 398 -9.94 28.95 -86.09
CA SER A 398 -9.88 27.58 -86.62
C SER A 398 -8.52 27.29 -87.27
N ALA A 399 -8.16 26.01 -87.39
CA ALA A 399 -6.88 25.58 -87.97
C ALA A 399 -6.66 26.08 -89.42
N ASP A 400 -7.73 26.36 -90.16
CA ASP A 400 -7.68 26.88 -91.53
C ASP A 400 -7.27 28.37 -91.58
N ASP A 401 -7.62 29.15 -90.55
CA ASP A 401 -7.23 30.56 -90.44
C ASP A 401 -5.74 30.71 -90.10
N ILE A 402 -5.19 29.76 -89.33
CA ILE A 402 -3.77 29.69 -88.99
C ILE A 402 -2.93 29.24 -90.20
N GLN A 403 -3.45 28.34 -91.05
CA GLN A 403 -2.78 27.93 -92.28
C GLN A 403 -2.71 29.05 -93.34
N ARG A 404 -3.74 29.90 -93.44
CA ARG A 404 -3.70 31.08 -94.32
C ARG A 404 -2.68 32.12 -93.89
N LEU A 405 -2.58 32.40 -92.58
CA LEU A 405 -1.60 33.34 -92.03
C LEU A 405 -0.16 32.85 -92.17
N LEU A 406 0.09 31.54 -92.08
CA LEU A 406 1.42 30.95 -92.30
C LEU A 406 1.85 30.96 -93.79
N ALA A 407 0.91 31.02 -94.73
CA ALA A 407 1.20 31.07 -96.17
C ALA A 407 1.57 32.49 -96.67
N GLU A 408 1.25 33.54 -95.91
CA GLU A 408 1.53 34.94 -96.26
C GLU A 408 2.82 35.49 -95.65
N MET A 409 3.58 34.67 -94.91
CA MET A 409 4.81 35.09 -94.24
C MET A 409 6.07 34.84 -95.10
N ASP A 410 6.88 35.89 -95.25
CA ASP A 410 8.23 35.89 -95.82
C ASP A 410 9.16 34.84 -95.16
N GLU A 411 9.98 34.14 -95.95
CA GLU A 411 11.01 33.15 -95.53
C GLU A 411 11.91 33.67 -94.40
N GLU A 412 12.23 34.96 -94.36
CA GLU A 412 13.08 35.57 -93.33
C GLU A 412 12.38 35.59 -91.94
N THR A 413 11.04 35.62 -91.93
CA THR A 413 10.23 35.57 -90.70
C THR A 413 10.00 34.14 -90.23
N LEU A 414 9.93 33.20 -91.17
CA LEU A 414 9.73 31.76 -90.91
C LEU A 414 10.97 31.12 -90.24
N GLN A 415 12.18 31.56 -90.62
CA GLN A 415 13.44 31.18 -89.96
C GLN A 415 13.55 31.68 -88.51
N LYS A 416 12.99 32.85 -88.18
CA LYS A 416 12.98 33.37 -86.79
C LYS A 416 12.02 32.61 -85.87
N VAL A 417 10.89 32.14 -86.40
CA VAL A 417 9.86 31.43 -85.61
C VAL A 417 10.29 29.98 -85.33
N LEU A 418 11.03 29.33 -86.24
CA LEU A 418 11.50 27.95 -86.06
C LEU A 418 12.90 27.86 -85.39
N GLY A 419 13.59 28.98 -85.20
CA GLY A 419 14.98 29.04 -84.74
C GLY A 419 15.18 29.22 -83.23
N LYS A 420 14.96 28.17 -82.43
CA LYS A 420 15.72 27.79 -81.20
C LYS A 420 15.11 26.51 -80.59
N GLY A 421 15.19 25.40 -81.32
CA GLY A 421 14.92 24.06 -80.80
C GLY A 421 16.18 23.44 -80.19
N SER A 422 16.23 23.36 -78.86
CA SER A 422 17.03 22.41 -78.05
C SER A 422 16.62 22.66 -76.59
N LYS A 423 16.14 21.72 -75.79
CA LYS A 423 16.08 20.25 -75.79
C LYS A 423 14.82 19.81 -75.07
#